data_AF-A0A815MP12-F1
#
_entry.id   AF-A0A815MP12-F1
#
_cell.length_a   1.000
_cell.length_b   1.000
_cell.length_c   1.000
_cell.angle_alpha   90.00
_cell.angle_beta   90.00
_cell.angle_gamma   90.00
#
_symmetry.space_group_name_H-M   'P 1'
#
loop_
_entity.id
_entity.type
_entity.pdbx_description
1 polymer ?
#
loop_
_entity_poly.entity_id
_entity_poly.type
_entity_poly.pdbx_seq_one_letter_code
_entity_poly.pdbx_strand_id
1 'polypeptide(L)'
;MDIDSIRSTLAKYDQQHLLKYWNDLNEKEKQTLLRDLNEIDFPRIHDAYQHIKSELTSSANGKEHQNGTGDDKYQKIDQIMEPIPEHLAGSVYEATQTEIDEYRQTGLKAIADGEVCVLLLAGGQGTRLGVSDPKGMYDVNLLSRKSLYQIQAERIRRLQELANDQYGKNGQIPWFIMTSEHTKHATEDYFRERNYFGLRRENIILFEQHTLPTLDFQGKILLDEKYKLTKAPDGNGGLYRALRTRGILND
;
A
#
# COMPACT_ATOMS: atom_id res chain seq x y z
N MET A 1 1.47 18.53 -18.26
CA MET A 1 2.49 18.99 -19.22
C MET A 1 1.96 18.75 -20.62
N ASP A 2 2.25 19.67 -21.54
CA ASP A 2 2.06 19.43 -22.97
C ASP A 2 3.12 18.45 -23.52
N ILE A 3 2.99 18.05 -24.79
CA ILE A 3 3.89 17.07 -25.41
C ILE A 3 5.34 17.56 -25.50
N ASP A 4 5.56 18.87 -25.68
CA ASP A 4 6.90 19.43 -25.84
C ASP A 4 7.63 19.48 -24.49
N SER A 5 6.92 19.85 -23.42
CA SER A 5 7.41 19.75 -22.05
C SER A 5 7.73 18.30 -21.68
N ILE A 6 6.89 17.33 -22.08
CA ILE A 6 7.17 15.91 -21.87
C ILE A 6 8.43 15.47 -22.61
N ARG A 7 8.60 15.85 -23.89
CA ARG A 7 9.81 15.53 -24.66
C ARG A 7 11.07 16.06 -23.98
N SER A 8 11.03 17.29 -23.45
CA SER A 8 12.13 17.88 -22.70
C SER A 8 12.46 17.10 -21.42
N THR A 9 11.43 16.76 -20.62
CA THR A 9 11.59 15.96 -19.40
C THR A 9 12.16 14.58 -19.70
N LEU A 10 11.64 13.89 -20.71
CA LEU A 10 12.14 12.57 -21.12
C LEU A 10 13.60 12.65 -21.58
N ALA A 11 13.98 13.69 -22.32
CA ALA A 11 15.37 13.90 -22.73
C ALA A 11 16.31 14.12 -21.53
N LYS A 12 15.86 14.87 -20.53
CA LYS A 12 16.63 15.14 -19.31
C LYS A 12 16.93 13.87 -18.50
N TYR A 13 15.99 12.94 -18.44
CA TYR A 13 16.10 11.71 -17.63
C TYR A 13 16.43 10.46 -18.44
N ASP A 14 16.78 10.63 -19.72
CA ASP A 14 17.12 9.55 -20.65
C ASP A 14 15.98 8.51 -20.79
N GLN A 15 14.75 8.98 -21.04
CA GLN A 15 13.52 8.18 -21.16
C GLN A 15 12.78 8.43 -22.49
N GLN A 16 13.45 8.95 -23.53
CA GLN A 16 12.82 9.32 -24.81
C GLN A 16 12.16 8.13 -25.53
N HIS A 17 12.62 6.90 -25.25
CA HIS A 17 12.07 5.68 -25.86
C HIS A 17 10.59 5.47 -25.53
N LEU A 18 10.05 6.10 -24.47
CA LEU A 18 8.63 6.05 -24.14
C LEU A 18 7.73 6.67 -25.23
N LEU A 19 8.29 7.54 -26.09
CA LEU A 19 7.59 8.12 -27.23
C LEU A 19 7.91 7.43 -28.57
N LYS A 20 8.60 6.27 -28.55
CA LYS A 20 9.01 5.55 -29.77
C LYS A 20 7.85 5.32 -30.76
N TYR A 21 6.66 5.01 -30.25
CA TYR A 21 5.49 4.68 -31.06
C TYR A 21 4.50 5.84 -31.21
N TRP A 22 4.84 7.06 -30.76
CA TRP A 22 3.92 8.19 -30.67
C TRP A 22 3.15 8.49 -31.97
N ASN A 23 3.81 8.36 -33.12
CA ASN A 23 3.22 8.65 -34.43
C ASN A 23 2.24 7.54 -34.90
N ASP A 24 2.32 6.34 -34.32
CA ASP A 24 1.45 5.21 -34.63
C ASP A 24 0.17 5.22 -33.76
N LEU A 25 0.11 6.08 -32.74
CA LEU A 25 -0.99 6.11 -31.77
C LEU A 25 -2.18 6.91 -32.27
N ASN A 26 -3.38 6.45 -31.94
CA ASN A 26 -4.59 7.26 -32.07
C ASN A 26 -4.70 8.29 -30.91
N GLU A 27 -5.66 9.22 -31.01
CA GLU A 27 -5.78 10.30 -30.02
C GLU A 27 -6.11 9.82 -28.59
N LYS A 28 -6.90 8.74 -28.44
CA LYS A 28 -7.20 8.17 -27.12
C LYS A 28 -5.97 7.53 -26.49
N GLU A 29 -5.17 6.84 -27.31
CA GLU A 29 -3.91 6.23 -26.89
C GLU A 29 -2.89 7.28 -26.50
N LYS A 30 -2.75 8.36 -27.29
CA LYS A 30 -1.89 9.50 -26.94
C LYS A 30 -2.30 10.13 -25.61
N GLN A 31 -3.59 10.36 -25.39
CA GLN A 31 -4.09 10.90 -24.12
C GLN A 31 -3.78 9.98 -22.94
N THR A 32 -3.92 8.67 -23.12
CA THR A 32 -3.59 7.67 -22.10
C THR A 32 -2.10 7.72 -21.73
N LEU A 33 -1.22 7.70 -22.74
CA LEU A 33 0.22 7.78 -22.53
C LEU A 33 0.62 9.10 -21.86
N LEU A 34 0.07 10.23 -22.32
CA LEU A 34 0.34 11.54 -21.73
C LEU A 34 -0.07 11.60 -20.27
N ARG A 35 -1.23 11.04 -19.91
CA ARG A 35 -1.68 10.96 -18.51
C ARG A 35 -0.68 10.18 -17.67
N ASP A 36 -0.30 9.00 -18.11
CA ASP A 36 0.66 8.15 -17.40
C ASP A 36 2.02 8.85 -17.22
N LEU A 37 2.53 9.52 -18.26
CA LEU A 37 3.79 10.25 -18.20
C LEU A 37 3.72 11.46 -17.24
N ASN A 38 2.57 12.12 -17.14
CA ASN A 38 2.38 13.25 -16.23
C ASN A 38 2.29 12.83 -14.76
N GLU A 39 1.94 11.57 -14.47
CA GLU A 39 1.87 11.04 -13.11
C GLU A 39 3.26 10.68 -12.54
N ILE A 40 4.28 10.53 -13.41
CA ILE A 40 5.61 10.11 -13.00
C ILE A 40 6.41 11.28 -12.45
N ASP A 41 6.92 11.09 -11.24
CA ASP A 41 7.96 11.91 -10.65
C ASP A 41 9.35 11.45 -11.17
N PHE A 42 9.70 11.88 -12.39
CA PHE A 42 10.95 11.48 -13.04
C PHE A 42 12.21 11.78 -12.22
N PRO A 43 12.37 12.96 -11.58
CA PRO A 43 13.48 13.20 -10.67
C PRO A 43 13.59 12.12 -9.59
N ARG A 44 12.49 11.81 -8.90
CA ARG A 44 12.49 10.82 -7.83
C ARG A 44 12.83 9.41 -8.33
N ILE A 45 12.30 9.01 -9.49
CA ILE A 45 12.61 7.69 -10.09
C ILE A 45 14.09 7.60 -10.44
N HIS A 46 14.63 8.67 -11.04
CA HIS A 46 16.05 8.72 -11.40
C HIS A 46 16.93 8.62 -10.15
N ASP A 47 16.68 9.43 -9.14
CA ASP A 47 17.46 9.46 -7.91
C ASP A 47 17.40 8.11 -7.17
N ALA A 48 16.21 7.50 -7.07
CA ALA A 48 16.04 6.18 -6.48
C ALA A 48 16.82 5.09 -7.24
N TYR A 49 16.78 5.11 -8.58
CA TYR A 49 17.54 4.16 -9.39
C TYR A 49 19.05 4.36 -9.23
N GLN A 50 19.55 5.59 -9.24
CA GLN A 50 20.99 5.86 -9.05
C GLN A 50 21.46 5.41 -7.66
N HIS A 51 20.66 5.65 -6.62
CA HIS A 51 20.93 5.18 -5.27
C HIS A 51 21.07 3.65 -5.23
N ILE A 52 20.06 2.92 -5.70
CA ILE A 52 20.07 1.45 -5.74
C ILE A 52 21.26 0.92 -6.56
N LYS A 53 21.53 1.53 -7.71
CA LYS A 53 22.66 1.14 -8.56
C LYS A 53 24.01 1.33 -7.86
N SER A 54 24.18 2.43 -7.12
CA SER A 54 25.40 2.68 -6.35
C SER A 54 25.59 1.65 -5.24
N GLU A 55 24.53 1.33 -4.49
CA GLU A 55 24.56 0.32 -3.43
C GLU A 55 24.93 -1.07 -3.97
N LEU A 56 24.26 -1.50 -5.04
CA LEU A 56 24.53 -2.79 -5.68
C LEU A 56 25.97 -2.90 -6.19
N THR A 57 26.51 -1.81 -6.75
CA THR A 57 27.89 -1.78 -7.27
C THR A 57 28.91 -1.81 -6.13
N SER A 58 28.64 -1.13 -5.02
CA SER A 58 29.48 -1.15 -3.82
C SER A 58 29.48 -2.51 -3.14
N SER A 59 28.32 -3.17 -3.05
CA SER A 59 28.20 -4.54 -2.52
C SER A 59 28.88 -5.60 -3.41
N ALA A 60 28.80 -5.48 -4.73
CA ALA A 60 29.40 -6.45 -5.66
C ALA A 60 30.93 -6.38 -5.74
N ASN A 61 31.50 -5.18 -5.56
CA ASN A 61 32.95 -4.98 -5.66
C ASN A 61 33.71 -5.25 -4.35
N GLY A 62 33.04 -5.68 -3.27
CA GLY A 62 33.66 -5.88 -1.95
C GLY A 62 34.30 -4.62 -1.36
N LYS A 63 34.01 -3.45 -1.95
CA LYS A 63 34.48 -2.14 -1.49
C LYS A 63 33.35 -1.50 -0.73
N GLU A 64 33.28 -1.79 0.56
CA GLU A 64 32.58 -0.94 1.52
C GLU A 64 33.04 0.51 1.28
N HIS A 65 32.09 1.45 1.19
CA HIS A 65 32.36 2.85 0.88
C HIS A 65 33.37 3.47 1.87
N GLN A 66 34.65 3.54 1.50
CA GLN A 66 35.71 4.28 2.21
C GLN A 66 35.71 5.78 1.87
N ASN A 67 34.56 6.40 1.69
CA ASN A 67 34.47 7.84 1.38
C ASN A 67 33.92 8.66 2.55
N GLY A 68 34.35 8.32 3.77
CA GLY A 68 34.20 9.15 4.96
C GLY A 68 35.54 9.28 5.67
N THR A 69 36.07 10.49 5.77
CA THR A 69 37.21 10.81 6.65
C THR A 69 36.68 10.88 8.09
N GLY A 70 36.70 9.76 8.81
CA GLY A 70 36.24 9.64 10.20
C GLY A 70 35.89 8.19 10.52
N ASP A 71 36.06 7.78 11.78
CA ASP A 71 35.98 6.41 12.34
C ASP A 71 34.65 5.63 12.15
N ASP A 72 33.78 6.03 11.23
CA ASP A 72 32.49 5.39 10.99
C ASP A 72 32.65 4.17 10.06
N LYS A 73 33.09 3.05 10.65
CA LYS A 73 32.90 1.73 10.04
C LYS A 73 31.40 1.51 9.87
N TYR A 74 30.92 1.53 8.63
CA TYR A 74 29.59 1.02 8.29
C TYR A 74 29.56 -0.48 8.62
N GLN A 75 29.13 -0.81 9.84
CA GLN A 75 28.90 -2.19 10.26
C GLN A 75 27.73 -2.74 9.46
N LYS A 76 27.82 -4.01 9.02
CA LYS A 76 26.70 -4.67 8.37
C LYS A 76 25.50 -4.63 9.33
N ILE A 77 24.28 -4.42 8.80
CA ILE A 77 23.11 -4.27 9.66
C ILE A 77 22.93 -5.46 10.61
N ASP A 78 23.17 -6.68 10.14
CA ASP A 78 23.14 -7.91 10.94
C ASP A 78 24.12 -7.91 12.12
N GLN A 79 25.22 -7.14 12.05
CA GLN A 79 26.22 -7.05 13.12
C GLN A 79 25.82 -6.08 14.24
N ILE A 80 24.86 -5.19 13.98
CA ILE A 80 24.36 -4.19 14.93
C ILE A 80 22.91 -4.44 15.33
N MET A 81 22.28 -5.49 14.80
CA MET A 81 20.94 -5.89 15.18
C MET A 81 20.93 -6.48 16.58
N GLU A 82 20.11 -5.90 17.46
CA GLU A 82 19.86 -6.39 18.81
C GLU A 82 18.38 -6.75 18.99
N PRO A 83 18.03 -7.65 19.93
CA PRO A 83 16.64 -7.91 20.28
C PRO A 83 15.92 -6.65 20.77
N ILE A 84 14.59 -6.61 20.59
CA ILE A 84 13.76 -5.54 21.18
C ILE A 84 13.86 -5.66 22.72
N PRO A 85 14.16 -4.57 23.45
CA PRO A 85 14.21 -4.58 24.91
C PRO A 85 12.89 -5.11 25.52
N GLU A 86 12.99 -5.97 26.54
CA GLU A 86 11.83 -6.65 27.14
C GLU A 86 10.75 -5.68 27.63
N HIS A 87 11.13 -4.54 28.21
CA HIS A 87 10.18 -3.54 28.69
C HIS A 87 9.35 -2.85 27.58
N LEU A 88 9.71 -3.05 26.31
CA LEU A 88 8.98 -2.57 25.14
C LEU A 88 8.15 -3.69 24.46
N ALA A 89 8.25 -4.93 24.93
CA ALA A 89 7.61 -6.09 24.32
C ALA A 89 6.61 -6.75 25.30
N GLY A 90 5.37 -6.91 24.85
CA GLY A 90 4.35 -7.66 25.59
C GLY A 90 4.05 -9.02 24.95
N SER A 91 3.70 -10.01 25.77
CA SER A 91 3.33 -11.36 25.31
C SER A 91 1.99 -11.80 25.90
N VAL A 92 1.04 -12.18 25.04
CA VAL A 92 -0.27 -12.71 25.48
C VAL A 92 -0.12 -14.04 26.23
N TYR A 93 0.93 -14.82 25.93
CA TYR A 93 1.17 -16.11 26.58
C TYR A 93 1.75 -15.97 28.00
N GLU A 94 2.44 -14.86 28.26
CA GLU A 94 3.11 -14.60 29.54
C GLU A 94 2.33 -13.62 30.42
N ALA A 95 1.41 -12.85 29.82
CA ALA A 95 0.56 -11.92 30.54
C ALA A 95 -0.38 -12.63 31.51
N THR A 96 -0.58 -12.00 32.67
CA THR A 96 -1.59 -12.40 33.65
C THR A 96 -3.00 -12.13 33.12
N GLN A 97 -3.99 -12.84 33.68
CA GLN A 97 -5.39 -12.60 33.33
C GLN A 97 -5.81 -11.15 33.60
N THR A 98 -5.32 -10.54 34.68
CA THR A 98 -5.58 -9.13 35.02
C THR A 98 -5.08 -8.18 33.94
N GLU A 99 -3.85 -8.36 33.45
CA GLU A 99 -3.30 -7.52 32.37
C GLU A 99 -4.10 -7.68 31.07
N ILE A 100 -4.48 -8.93 30.72
CA ILE A 100 -5.31 -9.19 29.55
C ILE A 100 -6.67 -8.48 29.66
N ASP A 101 -7.29 -8.55 30.84
CA ASP A 101 -8.58 -7.90 31.10
C ASP A 101 -8.46 -6.37 31.06
N GLU A 102 -7.39 -5.79 31.60
CA GLU A 102 -7.09 -4.36 31.55
C GLU A 102 -6.89 -3.87 30.11
N TYR A 103 -6.10 -4.57 29.29
CA TYR A 103 -5.91 -4.23 27.88
C TYR A 103 -7.22 -4.36 27.10
N ARG A 104 -8.00 -5.41 27.37
CA ARG A 104 -9.30 -5.61 26.72
C ARG A 104 -10.27 -4.49 27.09
N GLN A 105 -10.36 -4.11 28.36
CA GLN A 105 -11.23 -3.02 28.82
C GLN A 105 -10.82 -1.70 28.18
N THR A 106 -9.52 -1.40 28.16
CA THR A 106 -8.96 -0.18 27.54
C THR A 106 -9.29 -0.11 26.05
N GLY A 107 -9.06 -1.20 25.32
CA GLY A 107 -9.36 -1.27 23.88
C GLY A 107 -10.86 -1.15 23.58
N LEU A 108 -11.72 -1.86 24.33
CA LEU A 108 -13.17 -1.75 24.16
C LEU A 108 -13.70 -0.36 24.53
N LYS A 109 -13.09 0.31 25.50
CA LYS A 109 -13.45 1.69 25.86
C LYS A 109 -13.11 2.66 24.74
N ALA A 110 -11.92 2.57 24.16
CA ALA A 110 -11.51 3.38 23.01
C ALA A 110 -12.44 3.16 21.80
N ILE A 111 -12.85 1.91 21.55
CA ILE A 111 -13.86 1.60 20.52
C ILE A 111 -15.19 2.27 20.85
N ALA A 112 -15.67 2.13 22.09
CA ALA A 112 -16.94 2.71 22.55
C ALA A 112 -16.96 4.24 22.42
N ASP A 113 -15.81 4.89 22.58
CA ASP A 113 -15.62 6.33 22.44
C ASP A 113 -15.41 6.80 20.99
N GLY A 114 -15.25 5.87 20.03
CA GLY A 114 -15.04 6.19 18.61
C GLY A 114 -13.60 6.60 18.28
N GLU A 115 -12.62 6.18 19.08
CA GLU A 115 -11.21 6.57 18.95
C GLU A 115 -10.37 5.57 18.14
N VAL A 116 -11.01 4.56 17.56
CA VAL A 116 -10.35 3.44 16.88
C VAL A 116 -10.85 3.33 15.44
N CYS A 117 -9.92 3.26 14.49
CA CYS A 117 -10.18 2.87 13.11
C CYS A 117 -9.33 1.65 12.72
N VAL A 118 -9.68 1.00 11.61
CA VAL A 118 -8.90 -0.09 11.02
C VAL A 118 -8.46 0.33 9.63
N LEU A 119 -7.19 0.10 9.32
CA LEU A 119 -6.65 0.27 7.98
C LEU A 119 -6.26 -1.08 7.39
N LEU A 120 -6.94 -1.46 6.30
CA LEU A 120 -6.66 -2.68 5.56
C LEU A 120 -5.84 -2.37 4.30
N LEU A 121 -4.73 -3.08 4.15
CA LEU A 121 -3.90 -3.08 2.95
C LEU A 121 -4.41 -4.16 1.97
N ALA A 122 -5.34 -3.79 1.08
CA ALA A 122 -5.99 -4.64 0.09
C ALA A 122 -5.55 -4.34 -1.36
N GLY A 123 -4.33 -3.85 -1.51
CA GLY A 123 -3.77 -3.44 -2.79
C GLY A 123 -3.42 -4.57 -3.75
N GLY A 124 -3.19 -5.77 -3.23
CA GLY A 124 -2.74 -6.94 -3.99
C GLY A 124 -3.88 -7.76 -4.59
N GLN A 125 -3.63 -8.29 -5.78
CA GLN A 125 -4.50 -9.28 -6.42
C GLN A 125 -4.25 -10.69 -5.85
N GLY A 126 -5.26 -11.57 -5.96
CA GLY A 126 -5.17 -12.98 -5.54
C GLY A 126 -4.42 -13.90 -6.52
N THR A 127 -3.57 -13.38 -7.41
CA THR A 127 -3.00 -14.16 -8.53
C THR A 127 -2.22 -15.39 -8.10
N ARG A 128 -1.46 -15.32 -6.99
CA ARG A 128 -0.76 -16.49 -6.42
C ARG A 128 -1.71 -17.56 -5.85
N LEU A 129 -2.97 -17.20 -5.57
CA LEU A 129 -4.04 -18.12 -5.18
C LEU A 129 -4.82 -18.66 -6.39
N GLY A 130 -4.42 -18.32 -7.62
CA GLY A 130 -5.07 -18.79 -8.84
C GLY A 130 -6.38 -18.06 -9.18
N VAL A 131 -6.65 -16.91 -8.58
CA VAL A 131 -7.82 -16.07 -8.91
C VAL A 131 -7.40 -14.69 -9.38
N SER A 132 -8.20 -14.10 -10.28
CA SER A 132 -8.03 -12.73 -10.77
C SER A 132 -8.59 -11.68 -9.81
N ASP A 133 -9.46 -12.09 -8.89
CA ASP A 133 -10.18 -11.18 -8.01
C ASP A 133 -9.29 -10.61 -6.88
N PRO A 134 -9.67 -9.45 -6.32
CA PRO A 134 -9.08 -8.95 -5.08
C PRO A 134 -9.05 -10.03 -3.99
N LYS A 135 -7.92 -10.18 -3.29
CA LYS A 135 -7.73 -11.26 -2.31
C LYS A 135 -8.80 -11.29 -1.21
N GLY A 136 -9.35 -10.14 -0.83
CA GLY A 136 -10.42 -10.08 0.18
C GLY A 136 -11.72 -10.78 -0.24
N MET A 137 -11.95 -10.94 -1.54
CA MET A 137 -13.10 -11.67 -2.09
C MET A 137 -12.90 -13.20 -2.04
N TYR A 138 -11.69 -13.67 -1.75
CA TYR A 138 -11.37 -15.09 -1.76
C TYR A 138 -12.15 -15.87 -0.70
N ASP A 139 -12.75 -16.97 -1.13
CA ASP A 139 -13.43 -17.95 -0.29
C ASP A 139 -12.49 -19.13 -0.05
N VAL A 140 -12.07 -19.29 1.21
CA VAL A 140 -11.15 -20.37 1.62
C VAL A 140 -11.88 -21.70 1.90
N ASN A 141 -13.13 -21.83 1.44
CA ASN A 141 -13.97 -23.02 1.56
C ASN A 141 -14.30 -23.40 3.02
N LEU A 142 -14.59 -22.40 3.86
CA LEU A 142 -15.23 -22.66 5.15
C LEU A 142 -16.66 -23.16 4.92
N LEU A 143 -17.24 -23.86 5.91
CA LEU A 143 -18.65 -24.30 5.84
C LEU A 143 -19.62 -23.15 5.55
N SER A 144 -19.31 -21.94 6.04
CA SER A 144 -20.11 -20.74 5.82
C SER A 144 -19.91 -20.06 4.46
N ARG A 145 -18.88 -20.48 3.70
CA ARG A 145 -18.47 -19.90 2.40
C ARG A 145 -18.19 -18.39 2.45
N LYS A 146 -17.87 -17.86 3.64
CA LYS A 146 -17.57 -16.43 3.84
C LYS A 146 -16.22 -16.08 3.23
N SER A 147 -16.16 -14.95 2.52
CA SER A 147 -14.88 -14.41 2.05
C SER A 147 -14.09 -13.78 3.19
N LEU A 148 -12.81 -13.49 2.94
CA LEU A 148 -11.96 -12.81 3.91
C LEU A 148 -12.52 -11.43 4.31
N TYR A 149 -13.06 -10.64 3.36
CA TYR A 149 -13.72 -9.37 3.66
C TYR A 149 -14.91 -9.55 4.62
N GLN A 150 -15.75 -10.55 4.39
CA GLN A 150 -16.91 -10.78 5.26
C GLN A 150 -16.48 -11.14 6.69
N ILE A 151 -15.48 -12.03 6.83
CA ILE A 151 -14.97 -12.43 8.15
C ILE A 151 -14.40 -11.22 8.90
N GLN A 152 -13.66 -10.34 8.21
CA GLN A 152 -13.10 -9.13 8.80
C GLN A 152 -14.19 -8.12 9.17
N ALA A 153 -15.19 -7.90 8.31
CA ALA A 153 -16.32 -7.02 8.58
C ALA A 153 -17.12 -7.47 9.81
N GLU A 154 -17.39 -8.77 9.93
CA GLU A 154 -18.12 -9.33 11.06
C GLU A 154 -17.32 -9.25 12.37
N ARG A 155 -15.99 -9.31 12.32
CA ARG A 155 -15.14 -9.03 13.49
C ARG A 155 -15.24 -7.58 13.94
N ILE A 156 -15.24 -6.63 13.00
CA ILE A 156 -15.43 -5.20 13.30
C ILE A 156 -16.79 -4.99 13.97
N ARG A 157 -17.87 -5.51 13.36
CA ARG A 157 -19.22 -5.45 13.93
C ARG A 157 -19.27 -6.03 15.34
N ARG A 158 -18.67 -7.21 15.55
CA ARG A 158 -18.70 -7.86 16.86
C ARG A 158 -17.98 -7.04 17.92
N LEU A 159 -16.89 -6.35 17.56
CA LEU A 159 -16.20 -5.46 18.49
C LEU A 159 -17.04 -4.22 18.85
N GLN A 160 -17.75 -3.64 17.88
CA GLN A 160 -18.69 -2.54 18.13
C GLN A 160 -19.83 -2.97 19.07
N GLU A 161 -20.40 -4.16 18.83
CA GLU A 161 -21.43 -4.75 19.71
C GLU A 161 -20.91 -4.96 21.13
N LEU A 162 -19.73 -5.59 21.28
CA LEU A 162 -19.12 -5.83 22.60
C LEU A 162 -18.84 -4.53 23.36
N ALA A 163 -18.34 -3.51 22.67
CA ALA A 163 -18.07 -2.20 23.26
C ALA A 163 -19.38 -1.52 23.70
N ASN A 164 -20.44 -1.63 22.90
CA ASN A 164 -21.76 -1.13 23.23
C ASN A 164 -22.40 -1.87 24.41
N ASP A 165 -22.32 -3.20 24.44
CA ASP A 165 -22.86 -4.03 25.53
C ASP A 165 -22.20 -3.67 26.87
N GLN A 166 -20.90 -3.37 26.86
CA GLN A 166 -20.14 -3.08 28.08
C GLN A 166 -20.27 -1.61 28.54
N TYR A 167 -20.29 -0.65 27.62
CA TYR A 167 -20.23 0.78 27.95
C TYR A 167 -21.49 1.58 27.60
N GLY A 168 -22.49 0.95 26.96
CA GLY A 168 -23.73 1.60 26.53
C GLY A 168 -23.53 2.65 25.42
N LYS A 169 -22.39 2.63 24.71
CA LYS A 169 -22.06 3.57 23.64
C LYS A 169 -21.91 2.86 22.30
N ASN A 170 -22.50 3.43 21.25
CA ASN A 170 -22.45 2.88 19.90
C ASN A 170 -21.29 3.45 19.07
N GLY A 171 -20.06 3.29 19.59
CA GLY A 171 -18.85 3.70 18.90
C GLY A 171 -18.71 3.01 17.53
N GLN A 172 -18.33 3.77 16.52
CA GLN A 172 -18.11 3.25 15.18
C GLN A 172 -16.61 3.02 14.94
N ILE A 173 -16.27 1.95 14.22
CA ILE A 173 -14.89 1.69 13.78
C ILE A 173 -14.86 1.95 12.27
N PRO A 174 -14.36 3.12 11.82
CA PRO A 174 -14.12 3.35 10.40
C PRO A 174 -13.14 2.32 9.84
N TRP A 175 -13.44 1.81 8.65
CA TRP A 175 -12.63 0.84 7.95
C TRP A 175 -12.10 1.45 6.66
N PHE A 176 -10.84 1.86 6.70
CA PHE A 176 -10.10 2.37 5.56
C PHE A 176 -9.51 1.19 4.79
N ILE A 177 -9.86 1.06 3.51
CA ILE A 177 -9.44 -0.04 2.65
C ILE A 177 -8.58 0.52 1.52
N MET A 178 -7.27 0.31 1.63
CA MET A 178 -6.31 0.70 0.61
C MET A 178 -6.31 -0.31 -0.52
N THR A 179 -6.69 0.11 -1.72
CA THR A 179 -6.81 -0.70 -2.95
C THR A 179 -5.74 -0.28 -3.97
N SER A 180 -5.67 -0.99 -5.10
CA SER A 180 -4.96 -0.54 -6.31
C SER A 180 -5.96 -0.21 -7.41
N GLU A 181 -5.48 0.41 -8.49
CA GLU A 181 -6.28 0.66 -9.71
C GLU A 181 -7.00 -0.61 -10.18
N HIS A 182 -6.34 -1.77 -10.07
CA HIS A 182 -6.90 -3.05 -10.50
C HIS A 182 -7.90 -3.69 -9.53
N THR A 183 -7.90 -3.29 -8.25
CA THR A 183 -8.76 -3.92 -7.23
C THR A 183 -9.90 -3.06 -6.75
N LYS A 184 -9.86 -1.73 -6.99
CA LYS A 184 -10.83 -0.78 -6.44
C LYS A 184 -12.26 -1.08 -6.86
N HIS A 185 -12.55 -1.08 -8.17
CA HIS A 185 -13.92 -1.22 -8.66
C HIS A 185 -14.56 -2.54 -8.24
N ALA A 186 -13.83 -3.66 -8.43
CA ALA A 186 -14.30 -4.98 -7.99
C ALA A 186 -14.54 -5.05 -6.48
N THR A 187 -13.69 -4.40 -5.66
CA THR A 187 -13.90 -4.33 -4.21
C THR A 187 -15.12 -3.50 -3.85
N GLU A 188 -15.31 -2.33 -4.48
CA GLU A 188 -16.46 -1.45 -4.23
C GLU A 188 -17.78 -2.14 -4.57
N ASP A 189 -17.85 -2.79 -5.73
CA ASP A 189 -19.01 -3.58 -6.16
C ASP A 189 -19.31 -4.71 -5.17
N TYR A 190 -18.28 -5.46 -4.79
CA TYR A 190 -18.45 -6.59 -3.87
C TYR A 190 -19.00 -6.17 -2.50
N PHE A 191 -18.53 -5.05 -1.96
CA PHE A 191 -19.07 -4.50 -0.71
C PHE A 191 -20.51 -4.03 -0.88
N ARG A 192 -20.80 -3.31 -1.98
CA ARG A 192 -22.15 -2.79 -2.28
C ARG A 192 -23.18 -3.89 -2.44
N GLU A 193 -22.88 -4.93 -3.23
CA GLU A 193 -23.75 -6.09 -3.47
C GLU A 193 -24.10 -6.85 -2.18
N ARG A 194 -23.26 -6.74 -1.17
CA ARG A 194 -23.39 -7.44 0.12
C ARG A 194 -23.84 -6.51 1.25
N ASN A 195 -24.38 -5.35 0.91
CA ASN A 195 -24.85 -4.33 1.86
C ASN A 195 -23.78 -4.02 2.93
N TYR A 196 -22.53 -3.90 2.51
CA TYR A 196 -21.37 -3.62 3.37
C TYR A 196 -21.22 -4.59 4.55
N PHE A 197 -21.71 -5.82 4.40
CA PHE A 197 -21.75 -6.86 5.45
C PHE A 197 -22.49 -6.39 6.73
N GLY A 198 -23.39 -5.41 6.59
CA GLY A 198 -24.14 -4.76 7.65
C GLY A 198 -23.34 -3.77 8.50
N LEU A 199 -22.15 -3.36 8.06
CA LEU A 199 -21.52 -2.12 8.53
C LEU A 199 -22.21 -0.92 7.87
N ARG A 200 -22.08 0.28 8.47
CA ARG A 200 -22.58 1.51 7.86
C ARG A 200 -21.71 1.87 6.66
N ARG A 201 -22.34 2.20 5.52
CA ARG A 201 -21.64 2.62 4.30
C ARG A 201 -20.65 3.74 4.57
N GLU A 202 -21.05 4.76 5.33
CA GLU A 202 -20.20 5.93 5.61
C GLU A 202 -18.89 5.58 6.34
N ASN A 203 -18.84 4.43 7.01
CA ASN A 203 -17.65 3.96 7.73
C ASN A 203 -16.76 3.04 6.88
N ILE A 204 -17.06 2.85 5.59
CA ILE A 204 -16.24 2.07 4.67
C ILE A 204 -15.61 3.00 3.64
N ILE A 205 -14.31 3.29 3.82
CA ILE A 205 -13.60 4.28 3.01
C ILE A 205 -12.57 3.56 2.13
N LEU A 206 -12.86 3.48 0.84
CA LEU A 206 -11.91 2.93 -0.14
C LEU A 206 -11.02 4.05 -0.69
N PHE A 207 -9.71 3.82 -0.68
CA PHE A 207 -8.75 4.73 -1.29
C PHE A 207 -7.68 3.96 -2.05
N GLU A 208 -7.04 4.60 -3.03
CA GLU A 208 -6.04 3.96 -3.87
C GLU A 208 -4.63 4.33 -3.43
N GLN A 209 -3.77 3.31 -3.32
CA GLN A 209 -2.34 3.51 -3.24
C GLN A 209 -1.78 4.09 -4.55
N HIS A 210 -0.52 4.49 -4.52
CA HIS A 210 0.18 4.94 -5.73
C HIS A 210 0.80 3.75 -6.47
N THR A 211 1.18 4.00 -7.71
CA THR A 211 1.97 3.05 -8.50
C THR A 211 3.28 3.70 -8.93
N LEU A 212 4.31 2.88 -9.13
CA LEU A 212 5.57 3.28 -9.73
C LEU A 212 5.71 2.64 -11.12
N PRO A 213 6.36 3.33 -12.07
CA PRO A 213 6.76 2.69 -13.32
C PRO A 213 7.77 1.59 -13.01
N THR A 214 7.69 0.48 -13.74
CA THR A 214 8.72 -0.56 -13.67
C THR A 214 9.90 -0.17 -14.55
N LEU A 215 11.10 -0.57 -14.12
CA LEU A 215 12.35 -0.25 -14.81
C LEU A 215 13.02 -1.54 -15.30
N ASP A 216 13.72 -1.46 -16.42
CA ASP A 216 14.73 -2.47 -16.78
C ASP A 216 16.02 -2.31 -15.95
N PHE A 217 16.98 -3.20 -16.18
CA PHE A 217 18.27 -3.17 -15.48
C PHE A 217 19.10 -1.92 -15.80
N GLN A 218 18.81 -1.22 -16.90
CA GLN A 218 19.46 0.02 -17.31
C GLN A 218 18.74 1.28 -16.77
N GLY A 219 17.65 1.11 -16.02
CA GLY A 219 16.86 2.20 -15.45
C GLY A 219 15.86 2.82 -16.43
N LYS A 220 15.57 2.15 -17.54
CA LYS A 220 14.56 2.59 -18.52
C LYS A 220 13.18 2.13 -18.10
N ILE A 221 12.21 3.03 -18.15
CA ILE A 221 10.81 2.71 -17.87
C ILE A 221 10.28 1.75 -18.93
N LEU A 222 9.57 0.72 -18.50
CA LEU A 222 8.99 -0.29 -19.38
C LEU A 222 7.62 0.14 -19.93
N LEU A 223 7.34 -0.25 -21.17
CA LEU A 223 6.03 -0.15 -21.81
C LEU A 223 5.32 -1.50 -21.75
N ASP A 224 4.08 -1.50 -21.28
CA ASP A 224 3.16 -2.65 -21.32
C ASP A 224 2.56 -2.79 -22.72
N GLU A 225 2.14 -1.66 -23.27
CA GLU A 225 1.65 -1.49 -24.63
C GLU A 225 2.31 -0.26 -25.26
N LYS A 226 2.15 -0.07 -26.57
CA LYS A 226 2.71 1.11 -27.29
C LYS A 226 2.35 2.46 -26.67
N TYR A 227 1.25 2.52 -25.92
CA TYR A 227 0.68 3.73 -25.33
C TYR A 227 0.50 3.64 -23.81
N LYS A 228 0.98 2.57 -23.16
CA LYS A 228 0.73 2.32 -21.73
C LYS A 228 2.01 1.90 -21.03
N LEU A 229 2.29 2.55 -19.90
CA LEU A 229 3.45 2.22 -19.09
C LEU A 229 3.19 0.95 -18.28
N THR A 230 4.21 0.11 -18.11
CA THR A 230 4.16 -0.94 -17.11
C THR A 230 4.30 -0.31 -15.72
N LYS A 231 3.30 -0.52 -14.86
CA LYS A 231 3.26 0.02 -13.50
C LYS A 231 3.10 -1.11 -12.49
N ALA A 232 3.62 -0.91 -11.29
CA ALA A 232 3.41 -1.79 -10.15
C ALA A 232 3.04 -0.96 -8.90
N PRO A 233 2.31 -1.53 -7.93
CA PRO A 233 2.09 -0.89 -6.64
C PRO A 233 3.41 -0.45 -5.99
N ASP A 234 3.44 0.70 -5.33
CA ASP A 234 4.65 1.27 -4.72
C ASP A 234 5.04 0.63 -3.36
N GLY A 235 4.55 -0.58 -3.11
CA GLY A 235 4.72 -1.33 -1.88
C GLY A 235 3.75 -0.90 -0.77
N ASN A 236 3.63 -1.71 0.28
CA ASN A 236 2.79 -1.37 1.43
C ASN A 236 3.24 -0.08 2.15
N GLY A 237 4.53 0.26 2.10
CA GLY A 237 5.07 1.53 2.60
C GLY A 237 4.56 2.77 1.85
N GLY A 238 3.99 2.61 0.64
CA GLY A 238 3.28 3.66 -0.09
C GLY A 238 2.04 4.19 0.65
N LEU A 239 1.57 3.46 1.66
CA LEU A 239 0.48 3.84 2.55
C LEU A 239 0.58 5.29 3.03
N TYR A 240 1.72 5.70 3.58
CA TYR A 240 1.86 7.02 4.21
C TYR A 240 1.66 8.16 3.20
N ARG A 241 2.19 7.97 1.98
CA ARG A 241 1.98 8.92 0.88
C ARG A 241 0.52 8.93 0.46
N ALA A 242 -0.10 7.76 0.33
CA ALA A 242 -1.51 7.63 -0.05
C ALA A 242 -2.42 8.33 0.97
N LEU A 243 -2.20 8.10 2.27
CA LEU A 243 -2.96 8.74 3.35
C LEU A 243 -2.98 10.27 3.21
N ARG A 244 -1.81 10.89 3.00
CA ARG A 244 -1.70 12.35 2.84
C ARG A 244 -2.32 12.84 1.54
N THR A 245 -1.95 12.24 0.41
CA THR A 245 -2.31 12.75 -0.93
C THR A 245 -3.75 12.45 -1.33
N ARG A 246 -4.38 11.44 -0.71
CA ARG A 246 -5.79 11.12 -0.89
C ARG A 246 -6.69 11.78 0.17
N GLY A 247 -6.13 12.59 1.07
CA GLY A 247 -6.88 13.33 2.08
C GLY A 247 -7.41 12.49 3.24
N ILE A 248 -6.95 11.24 3.40
CA ILE A 248 -7.43 10.30 4.43
C ILE A 248 -7.05 10.75 5.84
N LEU A 249 -5.97 11.52 5.99
CA LEU A 249 -5.58 12.09 7.29
C LEU A 249 -6.52 13.20 7.79
N ASN A 250 -7.40 13.73 6.92
CA ASN A 250 -8.32 14.81 7.27
C ASN A 250 -9.74 14.32 7.56
N ASP A 251 -9.99 13.03 7.38
CA ASP A 251 -11.27 12.35 7.65
C ASP A 251 -11.35 11.96 9.14
#